data_AF-A0A2K3KRI7-F1
#
_entry.id   AF-A0A2K3KRI7-F1
#
_cell.length_a   1.000
_cell.length_b   1.000
_cell.length_c   1.000
_cell.angle_alpha   90.00
_cell.angle_beta   90.00
_cell.angle_gamma   90.00
#
_symmetry.space_group_name_H-M   'P 1'
#
loop_
_entity.id
_entity.type
_entity.pdbx_description
1 polymer ?
#
loop_
_entity_poly.entity_id
_entity_poly.type
_entity_poly.pdbx_seq_one_letter_code
_entity_poly.pdbx_strand_id
1 'polypeptide(L)'
;MMNAFWWGHGGANNKGIHWLSWEKLSVHKNNGRMSFKDITTFNLAMLSKQGWKLHANPNSLVSRLFKARYFPHGNFLASSVGHNPSIVWRSIHMAKFLVQAGSRWCIGSGADIPILDELWLKDGG
;
A
#
# COMPACT_ATOMS: atom_id res chain seq x y z
N MET A 1 -0.79 29.21 -19.87
CA MET A 1 -1.81 28.32 -20.48
C MET A 1 -2.42 27.35 -19.47
N MET A 2 -1.65 26.52 -18.75
CA MET A 2 -2.19 25.62 -17.70
C MET A 2 -2.79 26.34 -16.47
N ASN A 3 -2.18 27.41 -15.97
CA ASN A 3 -2.75 28.15 -14.82
C ASN A 3 -4.11 28.80 -15.13
N ALA A 4 -4.35 29.25 -16.36
CA ALA A 4 -5.66 29.78 -16.75
C ALA A 4 -6.73 28.68 -16.83
N PHE A 5 -6.34 27.47 -17.26
CA PHE A 5 -7.21 26.29 -17.26
C PHE A 5 -7.55 25.83 -15.83
N TRP A 6 -6.58 25.86 -14.91
CA TRP A 6 -6.77 25.38 -13.54
C TRP A 6 -7.39 26.40 -12.57
N TRP A 7 -7.04 27.68 -12.73
CA TRP A 7 -7.30 28.72 -11.73
C TRP A 7 -7.95 29.98 -12.31
N GLY A 8 -8.24 30.03 -13.61
CA GLY A 8 -8.79 31.21 -14.28
C GLY A 8 -10.26 31.47 -13.96
N HIS A 9 -10.54 32.14 -12.85
CA HIS A 9 -11.83 32.79 -12.61
C HIS A 9 -11.65 34.29 -12.85
N GLY A 10 -12.22 34.79 -13.94
CA GLY A 10 -12.05 36.19 -14.34
C GLY A 10 -12.83 36.51 -15.61
N GLY A 11 -14.15 36.44 -15.56
CA GLY A 11 -15.02 36.87 -16.66
C GLY A 11 -16.42 36.30 -16.55
N ALA A 12 -17.43 37.12 -16.89
CA ALA A 12 -18.87 36.86 -16.71
C ALA A 12 -19.43 35.61 -17.41
N ASN A 13 -18.60 34.86 -18.16
CA ASN A 13 -19.02 33.67 -18.91
C ASN A 13 -18.07 32.46 -18.76
N ASN A 14 -17.12 32.49 -17.82
CA ASN A 14 -16.21 31.38 -17.59
C ASN A 14 -16.83 30.40 -16.58
N LYS A 15 -17.40 29.30 -17.07
CA LYS A 15 -17.76 28.16 -16.24
C LYS A 15 -16.45 27.54 -15.77
N GLY A 16 -16.14 27.64 -14.47
CA GLY A 16 -14.94 27.06 -13.86
C GLY A 16 -14.82 25.54 -14.09
N ILE A 17 -13.79 24.91 -13.52
CA ILE A 17 -13.57 23.46 -13.69
C ILE A 17 -14.84 22.69 -13.29
N HIS A 18 -15.39 21.96 -14.25
CA HIS A 18 -16.42 20.97 -13.95
C HIS A 18 -15.74 19.77 -13.31
N TRP A 19 -15.68 19.76 -11.97
CA TRP A 19 -15.12 18.65 -11.21
C TRP A 19 -15.82 17.35 -11.60
N LEU A 20 -15.04 16.40 -12.11
CA LEU A 20 -15.47 15.01 -12.30
C LEU A 20 -15.06 14.20 -11.07
N SER A 21 -15.74 13.08 -10.81
CA SER A 21 -15.36 12.18 -9.71
C SER A 21 -13.89 11.74 -9.83
N TRP A 22 -13.21 11.50 -8.70
CA TRP A 22 -11.80 11.12 -8.70
C TRP A 22 -11.53 9.85 -9.51
N GLU A 23 -12.46 8.89 -9.47
CA GLU A 23 -12.47 7.68 -10.29
C GLU A 23 -12.46 7.99 -11.80
N LYS A 24 -13.21 9.03 -12.20
CA LYS A 24 -13.22 9.53 -13.57
C LYS A 24 -11.98 10.34 -13.91
N LEU A 25 -11.20 10.82 -12.94
CA LEU A 25 -9.93 11.50 -13.20
C LEU A 25 -8.76 10.50 -13.25
N SER A 26 -8.87 9.35 -12.59
CA SER A 26 -7.81 8.36 -12.48
C SER A 26 -7.68 7.39 -13.66
N VAL A 27 -8.66 7.34 -14.56
CA VAL A 27 -8.57 6.50 -15.77
C VAL A 27 -7.46 7.01 -16.70
N HIS A 28 -6.86 6.07 -17.43
CA HIS A 28 -5.78 6.30 -18.38
C HIS A 28 -6.13 7.33 -19.49
N LYS A 29 -5.11 8.06 -19.97
CA LYS A 29 -5.24 9.20 -20.89
C LYS A 29 -5.77 8.76 -22.25
N ASN A 30 -5.40 7.54 -22.65
CA ASN A 30 -5.90 6.91 -23.88
C ASN A 30 -7.41 6.70 -23.87
N ASN A 31 -8.05 6.72 -22.70
CA ASN A 31 -9.50 6.60 -22.56
C ASN A 31 -10.17 7.99 -22.39
N GLY A 32 -9.51 9.06 -22.84
CA GLY A 32 -10.05 10.43 -22.81
C GLY A 32 -10.05 11.08 -21.42
N ARG A 33 -9.18 10.63 -20.52
CA ARG A 33 -9.16 11.00 -19.09
C ARG A 33 -7.81 11.59 -18.65
N MET A 34 -7.67 11.95 -17.37
CA MET A 34 -6.51 12.72 -16.90
C MET A 34 -5.33 11.87 -16.40
N SER A 35 -5.49 10.54 -16.27
CA SER A 35 -4.48 9.62 -15.71
C SER A 35 -3.96 10.00 -14.32
N PHE A 36 -4.81 10.56 -13.49
CA PHE A 36 -4.42 10.80 -12.10
C PHE A 36 -4.20 9.47 -11.39
N LYS A 37 -3.25 9.44 -10.45
CA LYS A 37 -3.07 8.24 -9.64
C LYS A 37 -4.31 8.05 -8.79
N ASP A 38 -4.86 6.85 -8.81
CA ASP A 38 -5.85 6.48 -7.82
C ASP A 38 -5.21 6.52 -6.43
N ILE A 39 -5.72 7.43 -5.59
CA ILE A 39 -5.19 7.69 -4.25
C ILE A 39 -5.37 6.45 -3.38
N THR A 40 -6.46 5.70 -3.58
CA THR A 40 -6.74 4.51 -2.76
C THR A 40 -5.69 3.44 -3.01
N THR A 41 -5.43 3.11 -4.29
CA THR A 41 -4.35 2.21 -4.70
C THR A 41 -2.97 2.71 -4.24
N PHE A 42 -2.69 4.01 -4.40
CA PHE A 42 -1.40 4.58 -4.00
C PHE A 42 -1.17 4.49 -2.48
N ASN A 43 -2.17 4.84 -1.67
CA ASN A 43 -2.11 4.73 -0.22
C ASN A 43 -1.95 3.28 0.22
N LEU A 44 -2.68 2.37 -0.40
CA LEU A 44 -2.57 0.93 -0.11
C LEU A 44 -1.17 0.39 -0.42
N ALA A 45 -0.55 0.83 -1.52
CA ALA A 45 0.83 0.49 -1.85
C ALA A 45 1.82 1.07 -0.82
N MET A 46 1.61 2.30 -0.35
CA MET A 46 2.44 2.90 0.70
C MET A 46 2.32 2.15 2.02
N LEU A 47 1.10 1.77 2.44
CA LEU A 47 0.86 0.97 3.64
C LEU A 47 1.53 -0.40 3.54
N SER A 48 1.44 -1.04 2.38
CA SER A 48 2.13 -2.32 2.09
C SER A 48 3.65 -2.16 2.26
N LYS A 49 4.22 -1.06 1.74
CA LYS A 49 5.65 -0.75 1.91
C LYS A 49 6.04 -0.59 3.38
N GLN A 50 5.18 -0.02 4.22
CA GLN A 50 5.45 0.06 5.67
C GLN A 50 5.36 -1.33 6.32
N GLY A 51 4.35 -2.13 5.98
CA GLY A 51 4.24 -3.52 6.45
C GLY A 51 5.47 -4.36 6.08
N TRP A 52 5.96 -4.21 4.85
CA TRP A 52 7.21 -4.84 4.41
C TRP A 52 8.41 -4.42 5.26
N LYS A 53 8.56 -3.13 5.59
CA LYS A 53 9.64 -2.67 6.47
C LYS A 53 9.55 -3.26 7.88
N LEU A 54 8.34 -3.45 8.43
CA LEU A 54 8.17 -4.12 9.72
C LEU A 54 8.66 -5.57 9.69
N HIS A 55 8.48 -6.24 8.55
CA HIS A 55 8.94 -7.61 8.34
C HIS A 55 10.45 -7.69 8.05
N ALA A 56 10.95 -6.92 7.08
CA ALA A 56 12.32 -7.00 6.59
C ALA A 56 13.36 -6.38 7.52
N ASN A 57 12.99 -5.37 8.33
CA ASN A 57 13.91 -4.66 9.21
C ASN A 57 13.50 -4.81 10.70
N PRO A 58 13.60 -6.02 11.29
CA PRO A 58 13.10 -6.28 12.64
C PRO A 58 13.84 -5.47 13.73
N ASN A 59 15.08 -5.05 13.47
CA ASN A 59 15.90 -4.32 14.43
C ASN A 59 15.62 -2.82 14.49
N SER A 60 14.81 -2.28 13.56
CA SER A 60 14.45 -0.86 13.61
C SER A 60 13.62 -0.55 14.87
N LEU A 61 13.75 0.65 15.43
CA LEU A 61 12.99 1.07 16.61
C LEU A 61 11.48 0.89 16.40
N VAL A 62 10.99 1.28 15.22
CA VAL A 62 9.57 1.15 14.85
C VAL A 62 9.16 -0.31 14.82
N SER A 63 9.94 -1.19 14.17
CA SER A 63 9.63 -2.62 14.12
C SER A 63 9.61 -3.26 15.51
N ARG A 64 10.57 -2.91 16.37
CA ARG A 64 10.62 -3.40 17.76
C ARG A 64 9.41 -2.95 18.58
N LEU A 65 9.03 -1.68 18.45
CA LEU A 65 7.85 -1.11 19.13
C LEU A 65 6.56 -1.79 18.67
N PHE A 66 6.38 -1.94 17.35
CA PHE A 66 5.21 -2.60 16.78
C PHE A 66 5.17 -4.08 17.13
N LYS A 67 6.31 -4.77 17.12
CA LYS A 67 6.41 -6.17 17.57
C LYS A 67 5.97 -6.31 19.02
N ALA A 68 6.55 -5.52 19.93
CA ALA A 68 6.20 -5.57 21.34
C ALA A 68 4.70 -5.32 21.59
N ARG A 69 4.08 -4.43 20.81
CA ARG A 69 2.67 -4.06 21.01
C ARG A 69 1.67 -4.98 20.31
N TYR A 70 1.96 -5.45 19.11
CA TYR A 70 0.95 -6.09 18.24
C TYR A 70 1.25 -7.53 17.85
N PHE A 71 2.52 -7.96 17.89
CA PHE A 71 2.90 -9.33 17.54
C PHE A 71 4.12 -9.82 18.36
N PRO A 72 4.03 -9.82 19.70
CA PRO A 72 5.20 -10.05 20.57
C PRO A 72 5.83 -11.43 20.40
N HIS A 73 5.00 -12.45 20.18
CA HIS A 73 5.42 -13.85 20.07
C HIS A 73 5.57 -14.35 18.62
N GLY A 74 5.50 -13.46 17.63
CA GLY A 74 5.48 -13.87 16.22
C GLY A 74 6.15 -12.87 15.29
N ASN A 75 5.75 -12.96 14.02
CA ASN A 75 6.18 -12.06 12.96
C ASN A 75 4.99 -11.25 12.43
N PHE A 76 5.28 -10.21 11.64
CA PHE A 76 4.26 -9.34 11.07
C PHE A 76 3.23 -10.09 10.21
N LEU A 77 3.64 -11.06 9.39
CA LEU A 77 2.75 -11.76 8.46
C LEU A 77 1.76 -12.69 9.18
N ALA A 78 2.21 -13.33 10.27
CA ALA A 78 1.38 -14.16 11.14
C ALA A 78 0.51 -13.36 12.12
N SER A 79 0.64 -12.04 12.18
CA SER A 79 -0.08 -11.20 13.15
C SER A 79 -1.58 -11.06 12.83
N SER A 80 -2.39 -10.95 13.88
CA SER A 80 -3.82 -10.59 13.81
C SER A 80 -4.02 -9.11 14.18
N VAL A 81 -5.19 -8.55 13.86
CA VAL A 81 -5.50 -7.14 14.16
C VAL A 81 -5.51 -6.88 15.68
N GLY A 82 -5.98 -7.86 16.47
CA GLY A 82 -6.16 -7.73 17.92
C GLY A 82 -7.42 -6.94 18.32
N HIS A 83 -7.67 -6.85 19.63
CA HIS A 83 -8.90 -6.27 20.19
C HIS A 83 -8.91 -4.72 20.20
N ASN A 84 -7.77 -4.08 20.49
CA ASN A 84 -7.65 -2.62 20.57
C ASN A 84 -6.50 -2.08 19.68
N PRO A 85 -6.64 -2.17 18.34
CA PRO A 85 -5.62 -1.70 17.41
C PRO A 85 -5.59 -0.18 17.33
N SER A 86 -4.39 0.42 17.21
CA SER A 86 -4.32 1.82 16.77
C SER A 86 -4.78 1.94 15.32
N ILE A 87 -5.22 3.13 14.91
CA ILE A 87 -5.59 3.41 13.50
C ILE A 87 -4.43 3.07 12.57
N VAL A 88 -3.20 3.44 12.93
CA VAL A 88 -1.99 3.14 12.15
C VAL A 88 -1.81 1.64 11.97
N TRP A 89 -1.95 0.86 13.05
CA TRP A 89 -1.83 -0.60 12.97
C TRP A 89 -2.92 -1.21 12.10
N ARG A 90 -4.17 -0.78 12.26
CA ARG A 90 -5.30 -1.26 11.45
C ARG A 90 -5.06 -0.98 9.97
N SER A 91 -4.59 0.22 9.60
CA SER A 91 -4.28 0.57 8.21
C SER A 91 -3.13 -0.25 7.63
N ILE A 92 -2.05 -0.46 8.38
CA ILE A 92 -0.93 -1.31 7.93
C ILE A 92 -1.38 -2.77 7.79
N HIS A 93 -2.18 -3.26 8.74
CA HIS A 93 -2.70 -4.63 8.73
C HIS A 93 -3.68 -4.86 7.57
N MET A 94 -4.51 -3.88 7.21
CA MET A 94 -5.35 -3.94 6.00
C MET A 94 -4.53 -4.13 4.72
N ALA A 95 -3.29 -3.66 4.68
CA ALA A 95 -2.38 -3.85 3.55
C ALA A 95 -1.54 -5.14 3.64
N LYS A 96 -1.70 -5.94 4.70
CA LYS A 96 -0.90 -7.15 4.95
C LYS A 96 -1.00 -8.17 3.81
N PHE A 97 -2.19 -8.32 3.22
CA PHE A 97 -2.41 -9.28 2.12
C PHE A 97 -1.54 -8.97 0.89
N LEU A 98 -1.30 -7.68 0.58
CA LEU A 98 -0.43 -7.29 -0.52
C LEU A 98 1.03 -7.58 -0.21
N VAL A 99 1.44 -7.41 1.05
CA VAL A 99 2.79 -7.79 1.48
C VAL A 99 2.96 -9.29 1.31
N GLN A 100 2.02 -10.11 1.79
CA GLN A 100 2.05 -11.57 1.61
C GLN A 100 2.08 -11.97 0.13
N ALA A 101 1.19 -11.39 -0.70
CA ALA A 101 1.12 -11.67 -2.12
C ALA A 101 2.39 -11.25 -2.89
N GLY A 102 3.08 -10.19 -2.45
CA GLY A 102 4.32 -9.69 -3.04
C GLY A 102 5.61 -10.26 -2.43
N SER A 103 5.53 -10.96 -1.30
CA SER A 103 6.67 -11.60 -0.64
C SER A 103 7.02 -12.89 -1.37
N ARG A 104 8.30 -13.14 -1.57
CA ARG A 104 8.81 -14.41 -2.09
C ARG A 104 10.02 -14.82 -1.27
N TRP A 105 10.21 -16.12 -1.14
CA TRP A 105 11.45 -16.65 -0.56
C TRP A 105 12.60 -16.44 -1.53
N CYS A 106 13.65 -15.76 -1.07
CA CYS A 106 14.94 -15.76 -1.72
C CYS A 106 15.84 -16.76 -0.98
N ILE A 107 16.31 -17.79 -1.69
CA ILE A 107 17.15 -18.85 -1.13
C ILE A 107 18.49 -18.24 -0.69
N GLY A 108 18.80 -18.36 0.60
CA GLY A 108 20.10 -18.05 1.20
C GLY A 108 20.98 -19.30 1.37
N SER A 109 21.50 -19.55 2.58
CA SER A 109 22.41 -20.67 2.87
C SER A 109 21.76 -22.07 2.95
N GLY A 110 20.44 -22.18 2.75
CA GLY A 110 19.73 -23.47 2.78
C GLY A 110 19.42 -24.03 4.17
N ALA A 111 19.95 -23.44 5.25
CA ALA A 111 19.85 -24.02 6.60
C ALA A 111 18.48 -23.80 7.29
N ASP A 112 17.80 -22.68 7.03
CA ASP A 112 16.57 -22.27 7.73
C ASP A 112 15.37 -22.12 6.78
N ILE A 113 15.24 -23.00 5.78
CA ILE A 113 14.14 -22.89 4.81
C ILE A 113 12.99 -23.84 5.17
N PRO A 114 11.81 -23.32 5.54
CA PRO A 114 10.62 -24.14 5.71
C PRO A 114 10.12 -24.62 4.33
N ILE A 115 10.15 -25.93 4.10
CA ILE A 115 9.86 -26.57 2.80
C ILE A 115 8.35 -26.56 2.46
N LEU A 116 7.49 -26.46 3.47
CA LEU A 116 6.03 -26.55 3.35
C LEU A 116 5.34 -25.20 3.63
N ASP A 117 4.19 -24.96 2.97
CA ASP A 117 3.26 -23.82 3.14
C ASP A 117 3.71 -22.42 2.67
N GLU A 118 4.76 -22.32 1.85
CA GLU A 118 5.27 -21.05 1.34
C GLU A 118 5.09 -20.90 -0.19
N LEU A 119 4.91 -19.66 -0.67
CA LEU A 119 4.80 -19.37 -2.11
C LEU A 119 6.18 -19.38 -2.78
N TRP A 120 6.63 -20.57 -3.15
CA TRP A 120 7.92 -20.83 -3.80
C TRP A 120 8.01 -20.35 -5.25
N LEU A 121 6.92 -20.48 -6.02
CA LEU A 121 6.88 -20.20 -7.46
C LEU A 121 5.64 -19.37 -7.80
N LYS A 122 5.71 -18.63 -8.91
CA LYS A 122 4.49 -18.08 -9.52
C LYS A 122 3.71 -19.24 -10.10
N ASP A 123 2.41 -19.33 -9.81
CA ASP A 123 1.52 -20.10 -10.67
C ASP A 123 1.75 -19.62 -12.10
N GLY A 124 2.18 -20.56 -12.95
CA GLY A 124 2.46 -20.29 -14.36
C GLY A 124 1.18 -19.79 -15.02
N GLY A 125 1.22 -18.55 -15.49
CA GLY A 125 0.29 -18.07 -16.51
C GLY A 125 0.76 -18.50 -17.89
#